data_AF-A0A1V2QGI3-F1
#
_entry.id   AF-A0A1V2QGI3-F1
#
_cell.length_a   1.000
_cell.length_b   1.000
_cell.length_c   1.000
_cell.angle_alpha   90.00
_cell.angle_beta   90.00
_cell.angle_gamma   90.00
#
_symmetry.space_group_name_H-M   'P 1'
#
loop_
_entity.id
_entity.type
_entity.pdbx_description
1 polymer ?
#
loop_
_entity_poly.entity_id
_entity_poly.type
_entity_poly.pdbx_seq_one_letter_code
_entity_poly.pdbx_strand_id
1 'polypeptide(L)'
;MTPARKDRPFEAPPAGPATATMSLAASQAYRRYRETLPESQRLALDLFEELSVDKYLMRVLYLAWMDLEAAELPGRDGTADRSELRRRGWIFTSHGRTRLTDDGFRAWWRWKVAITPHLRKPAFQELWREVAGW
;
A
#
# COMPACT_ATOMS: atom_id res chain seq x y z
N MET A 1 32.39 -61.18 -12.76
CA MET A 1 32.85 -60.10 -13.65
C MET A 1 31.69 -59.13 -13.86
N THR A 2 32.02 -57.83 -13.86
CA THR A 2 31.19 -56.63 -14.08
C THR A 2 30.32 -56.14 -12.91
N PRO A 3 30.73 -55.05 -12.22
CA PRO A 3 29.98 -54.45 -11.12
C PRO A 3 28.98 -53.36 -11.58
N ALA A 4 28.11 -53.05 -10.63
CA ALA A 4 26.92 -52.19 -10.69
C ALA A 4 27.12 -50.77 -11.25
N ARG A 5 26.12 -50.34 -12.02
CA ARG A 5 25.93 -48.98 -12.53
C ARG A 5 25.54 -48.06 -11.37
N LYS A 6 26.48 -47.24 -10.89
CA LYS A 6 26.22 -46.17 -9.92
C LYS A 6 25.31 -45.12 -10.54
N ASP A 7 24.18 -44.88 -9.91
CA ASP A 7 23.30 -43.74 -10.14
C ASP A 7 24.08 -42.43 -10.04
N ARG A 8 24.05 -41.61 -11.09
CA ARG A 8 24.48 -40.22 -10.99
C ARG A 8 23.35 -39.41 -10.36
N PRO A 9 23.62 -38.57 -9.35
CA PRO A 9 22.62 -37.63 -8.86
C PRO A 9 22.28 -36.62 -9.96
N PHE A 10 20.98 -36.33 -10.10
CA PHE A 10 20.45 -35.28 -10.95
C PHE A 10 20.95 -33.92 -10.41
N GLU A 11 21.88 -33.31 -11.12
CA GLU A 11 22.34 -31.95 -10.85
C GLU A 11 21.22 -30.99 -11.25
N ALA A 12 20.54 -30.41 -10.26
CA ALA A 12 19.57 -29.35 -10.51
C ALA A 12 20.29 -28.17 -11.20
N PRO A 13 19.70 -27.57 -12.24
CA PRO A 13 20.33 -26.45 -12.93
C PRO A 13 20.55 -25.28 -11.96
N PRO A 14 21.67 -24.54 -12.10
CA PRO A 14 21.96 -23.40 -11.24
C PRO A 14 20.84 -22.36 -11.38
N ALA A 15 20.27 -21.96 -10.24
CA ALA A 15 19.33 -20.84 -10.14
C ALA A 15 20.06 -19.53 -10.46
N GLY A 16 20.24 -19.26 -11.76
CA GLY A 16 20.66 -17.96 -12.28
C GLY A 16 19.55 -16.90 -12.16
N PRO A 17 19.89 -15.61 -12.33
CA PRO A 17 19.12 -14.46 -11.84
C PRO A 17 17.93 -14.11 -12.75
N ALA A 18 16.92 -14.99 -12.82
CA ALA A 18 15.69 -14.70 -13.56
C ALA A 18 14.83 -13.59 -12.92
N THR A 19 15.03 -13.32 -11.62
CA THR A 19 14.18 -12.38 -10.86
C THR A 19 14.50 -10.91 -11.11
N ALA A 20 15.75 -10.57 -11.48
CA ALA A 20 16.16 -9.18 -11.69
C ALA A 20 15.71 -8.61 -13.05
N THR A 21 15.67 -9.45 -14.10
CA THR A 21 15.37 -9.03 -15.47
C THR A 21 13.88 -8.68 -15.67
N MET A 22 12.97 -9.33 -14.95
CA MET A 22 11.54 -8.97 -14.97
C MET A 22 11.27 -7.57 -14.41
N SER A 23 12.09 -7.08 -13.47
CA SER A 23 11.91 -5.78 -12.81
C SER A 23 12.19 -4.58 -13.72
N LEU A 24 13.25 -4.66 -14.54
CA LEU A 24 13.62 -3.59 -15.49
C LEU A 24 12.64 -3.49 -16.66
N ALA A 25 12.23 -4.63 -17.22
CA ALA A 25 11.27 -4.66 -18.32
C ALA A 25 9.89 -4.12 -17.90
N ALA A 26 9.41 -4.50 -16.71
CA ALA A 26 8.14 -4.00 -16.17
C ALA A 26 8.19 -2.49 -15.92
N SER A 27 9.28 -1.97 -15.35
CA SER A 27 9.45 -0.53 -15.11
C SER A 27 9.46 0.28 -16.41
N GLN A 28 10.12 -0.22 -17.46
CA GLN A 28 10.14 0.43 -18.77
C GLN A 28 8.76 0.36 -19.47
N ALA A 29 8.07 -0.78 -19.38
CA ALA A 29 6.72 -0.93 -19.91
C ALA A 29 5.73 0.03 -19.23
N TYR A 30 5.85 0.18 -17.90
CA TYR A 30 5.03 1.11 -17.12
C TYR A 30 5.26 2.58 -17.51
N ARG A 31 6.53 2.97 -17.69
CA ARG A 31 6.87 4.32 -18.15
C ARG A 31 6.24 4.63 -19.51
N ARG A 32 6.37 3.71 -20.48
CA ARG A 32 5.76 3.86 -21.81
C ARG A 32 4.25 3.96 -21.73
N TYR A 33 3.60 3.12 -20.92
CA TYR A 33 2.16 3.21 -20.68
C TYR A 33 1.76 4.60 -20.16
N ARG A 34 2.44 5.14 -19.15
CA ARG A 34 2.15 6.50 -18.64
C ARG A 34 2.31 7.60 -19.70
N GLU A 35 3.30 7.47 -20.58
CA GLU A 35 3.56 8.43 -21.66
C GLU A 35 2.46 8.40 -22.74
N THR A 36 1.76 7.28 -22.88
CA THR A 36 0.65 7.14 -23.85
C THR A 36 -0.71 7.65 -23.33
N LEU A 37 -0.82 7.95 -22.04
CA LEU A 37 -2.08 8.39 -21.45
C LEU A 37 -2.39 9.86 -21.77
N PRO A 38 -3.67 10.23 -21.99
CA PRO A 38 -4.09 11.62 -21.98
C PRO A 38 -3.75 12.30 -20.65
N GLU A 39 -3.47 13.60 -20.68
CA GLU A 39 -3.04 14.37 -19.51
C GLU A 39 -3.99 14.22 -18.31
N SER A 40 -5.30 14.28 -18.54
CA SER A 40 -6.31 14.14 -17.48
C SER A 40 -6.33 12.73 -16.84
N GLN A 41 -5.96 11.70 -17.59
CA GLN A 41 -5.83 10.33 -17.08
C GLN A 41 -4.53 10.14 -16.33
N ARG A 42 -3.43 10.73 -16.83
CA ARG A 42 -2.14 10.75 -16.14
C ARG A 42 -2.25 11.44 -14.79
N LEU A 43 -2.82 12.64 -14.71
CA LEU A 43 -3.02 13.36 -13.44
C LEU A 43 -3.84 12.56 -12.43
N ALA A 44 -4.86 11.83 -12.90
CA ALA A 44 -5.65 10.97 -12.03
C ALA A 44 -4.87 9.74 -11.54
N LEU A 45 -4.01 9.16 -12.39
CA LEU A 45 -3.12 8.08 -12.01
C LEU A 45 -2.08 8.56 -11.00
N ASP A 46 -1.45 9.71 -11.24
CA ASP A 46 -0.46 10.32 -10.35
C ASP A 46 -1.04 10.56 -8.95
N LEU A 47 -2.26 11.12 -8.88
CA LEU A 47 -2.97 11.31 -7.62
C LEU A 47 -3.32 9.99 -6.95
N PHE A 48 -3.78 8.99 -7.70
CA PHE A 48 -4.07 7.67 -7.15
C PHE A 48 -2.81 7.03 -6.54
N GLU A 49 -1.69 7.07 -7.26
CA GLU A 49 -0.39 6.61 -6.76
C GLU A 49 -0.03 7.31 -5.46
N GLU A 50 -0.05 8.65 -5.44
CA GLU A 50 0.24 9.46 -4.26
C GLU A 50 -0.63 9.07 -3.05
N LEU A 51 -1.95 9.01 -3.23
CA LEU A 51 -2.89 8.71 -2.14
C LEU A 51 -2.78 7.25 -1.67
N SER A 52 -2.39 6.33 -2.55
CA SER A 52 -2.27 4.90 -2.24
C SER A 52 -1.05 4.57 -1.36
N VAL A 53 0.02 5.38 -1.42
CA VAL A 53 1.22 5.20 -0.61
C VAL A 53 0.89 5.24 0.89
N ASP A 54 0.07 6.19 1.30
CA ASP A 54 -0.28 6.41 2.70
C ASP A 54 -1.57 5.67 3.12
N LYS A 55 -2.14 4.80 2.29
CA LYS A 55 -3.48 4.22 2.53
C LYS A 55 -3.64 3.56 3.91
N TYR A 56 -2.63 2.83 4.37
CA TYR A 56 -2.68 2.16 5.67
C TYR A 56 -2.55 3.14 6.84
N LEU A 57 -1.77 4.21 6.66
CA LEU A 57 -1.70 5.29 7.65
C LEU A 57 -3.05 6.02 7.72
N MET A 58 -3.65 6.33 6.57
CA MET A 58 -4.96 6.97 6.50
C MET A 58 -6.07 6.12 7.11
N ARG A 59 -6.00 4.79 6.95
CA ARG A 59 -6.91 3.86 7.64
C ARG A 59 -6.81 3.99 9.17
N VAL A 60 -5.61 4.02 9.72
CA VAL A 60 -5.43 4.20 11.18
C VAL A 60 -5.95 5.57 11.64
N LEU A 61 -5.72 6.63 10.86
CA LEU A 61 -6.24 7.96 11.18
C LEU A 61 -7.78 8.01 11.09
N TYR A 62 -8.37 7.37 10.08
CA TYR A 62 -9.82 7.25 9.94
C TYR A 62 -10.45 6.54 11.14
N LEU A 63 -9.85 5.44 11.59
CA LEU A 63 -10.29 4.71 12.77
C LEU A 63 -10.20 5.55 14.05
N ALA A 64 -9.06 6.21 14.25
CA ALA A 64 -8.88 7.10 15.39
C ALA A 64 -9.85 8.30 15.38
N TRP A 65 -10.23 8.79 14.19
CA TRP A 65 -11.25 9.83 14.03
C TRP A 65 -12.65 9.34 14.40
N MET A 66 -12.97 8.09 14.06
CA MET A 66 -14.26 7.45 14.36
C MET A 66 -14.35 6.89 15.79
N ASP A 67 -13.31 7.05 16.62
CA ASP A 67 -13.16 6.41 17.94
C ASP A 67 -13.24 4.87 17.89
N LEU A 68 -12.80 4.28 16.76
CA LEU A 68 -12.75 2.84 16.51
C LEU A 68 -11.33 2.28 16.73
N GLU A 69 -11.23 1.00 17.11
CA GLU A 69 -9.94 0.31 17.25
C GLU A 69 -9.47 -0.36 15.95
N ALA A 70 -8.15 -0.52 15.78
CA ALA A 70 -7.61 -1.18 14.57
C ALA A 70 -8.02 -2.65 14.43
N ALA A 71 -8.34 -3.31 15.54
CA ALA A 71 -8.89 -4.66 15.52
C ALA A 71 -10.32 -4.73 14.95
N GLU A 72 -11.00 -3.58 14.81
CA GLU A 72 -12.41 -3.53 14.40
C GLU A 72 -12.60 -3.53 12.88
N LEU A 73 -11.54 -3.36 12.07
CA LEU A 73 -11.63 -3.49 10.62
C LEU A 73 -10.81 -4.69 10.10
N PRO A 74 -11.36 -5.50 9.17
CA PRO A 74 -10.69 -6.68 8.63
C PRO A 74 -9.41 -6.31 7.88
N GLY A 75 -8.27 -6.87 8.30
CA GLY A 75 -6.97 -6.62 7.69
C GLY A 75 -5.84 -6.53 8.73
N ARG A 76 -4.61 -6.41 8.21
CA ARG A 76 -3.32 -6.27 8.92
C ARG A 76 -3.41 -5.60 10.30
N ASP A 77 -2.61 -6.08 11.25
CA ASP A 77 -2.56 -5.67 12.67
C ASP A 77 -2.25 -4.17 12.94
N GLY A 78 -1.81 -3.40 11.94
CA GLY A 78 -1.62 -1.96 12.00
C GLY A 78 -0.50 -1.48 12.95
N THR A 79 0.30 -2.40 13.51
CA THR A 79 1.32 -2.08 14.52
C THR A 79 2.42 -1.17 13.96
N ALA A 80 2.89 -1.48 12.75
CA ALA A 80 3.90 -0.68 12.05
C ALA A 80 3.36 0.72 11.71
N ASP A 81 2.12 0.79 11.21
CA ASP A 81 1.46 2.04 10.81
C ASP A 81 1.24 2.97 12.02
N ARG A 82 0.83 2.42 13.17
CA ARG A 82 0.71 3.17 14.43
C ARG A 82 2.06 3.71 14.91
N SER A 83 3.12 2.92 14.78
CA SER A 83 4.47 3.34 15.17
C SER A 83 4.95 4.50 14.29
N GLU A 84 4.69 4.42 12.99
CA GLU A 84 4.96 5.49 12.03
C GLU A 84 4.17 6.77 12.36
N LEU A 85 2.88 6.65 12.60
CA LEU A 85 2.02 7.80 12.92
C LEU A 85 2.40 8.49 14.23
N ARG A 86 2.82 7.72 15.25
CA ARG A 86 3.36 8.29 16.50
C ARG A 86 4.66 9.04 16.23
N ARG A 87 5.57 8.47 15.41
CA ARG A 87 6.82 9.13 15.02
C ARG A 87 6.56 10.45 14.27
N ARG A 88 5.51 10.50 13.45
CA ARG A 88 5.05 11.72 12.76
C ARG A 88 4.33 12.71 13.68
N GLY A 89 4.04 12.35 14.93
CA GLY A 89 3.26 13.18 15.85
C GLY A 89 1.77 13.31 15.46
N TRP A 90 1.24 12.41 14.63
CA TRP A 90 -0.14 12.46 14.13
C TRP A 90 -1.14 11.76 15.04
N ILE A 91 -0.65 10.86 15.90
CA ILE A 91 -1.47 10.18 16.90
C ILE A 91 -0.76 10.15 18.25
N PHE A 92 -1.55 9.97 19.30
CA PHE A 92 -1.08 9.64 20.64
C PHE A 92 -1.99 8.56 21.26
N THR A 93 -1.55 8.00 22.39
CA THR A 93 -2.35 7.02 23.13
C THR A 93 -2.80 7.65 24.45
N SER A 94 -4.11 7.59 24.72
CA SER A 94 -4.72 8.07 25.96
C SER A 94 -5.74 7.05 26.44
N HIS A 95 -5.65 6.64 27.71
CA HIS A 95 -6.49 5.59 28.31
C HIS A 95 -6.59 4.30 27.47
N GLY A 96 -5.46 3.87 26.89
CA GLY A 96 -5.41 2.68 26.02
C GLY A 96 -5.93 2.88 24.60
N ARG A 97 -6.57 4.01 24.30
CA ARG A 97 -7.13 4.32 22.98
C ARG A 97 -6.18 5.17 22.14
N THR A 98 -6.23 4.95 20.82
CA THR A 98 -5.51 5.81 19.86
C THR A 98 -6.34 7.06 19.59
N ARG A 99 -5.71 8.24 19.70
CA ARG A 99 -6.33 9.55 19.46
C ARG A 99 -5.53 10.32 18.42
N LEU A 100 -6.21 11.17 17.65
CA LEU A 100 -5.60 12.09 16.69
C LEU A 100 -5.07 13.33 17.39
N THR A 101 -3.90 13.80 16.95
CA THR A 101 -3.49 15.19 17.16
C THR A 101 -4.15 16.09 16.10
N ASP A 102 -4.03 17.41 16.26
CA ASP A 102 -4.47 18.37 15.24
C ASP A 102 -3.76 18.13 13.90
N ASP A 103 -2.48 17.80 13.91
CA ASP A 103 -1.71 17.50 12.70
C ASP A 103 -2.18 16.20 12.04
N GLY A 104 -2.48 15.17 12.82
CA GLY A 104 -3.06 13.93 12.31
C GLY A 104 -4.43 14.15 11.69
N PHE A 105 -5.29 14.95 12.33
CA PHE A 105 -6.59 15.31 11.78
C PHE A 105 -6.43 16.09 10.47
N ARG A 106 -5.51 17.05 10.39
CA ARG A 106 -5.23 17.81 9.17
C ARG A 106 -4.70 16.91 8.04
N ALA A 107 -3.82 15.96 8.34
CA ALA A 107 -3.31 15.00 7.37
C ALA A 107 -4.44 14.14 6.79
N TRP A 108 -5.27 13.56 7.66
CA TRP A 108 -6.47 12.82 7.26
C TRP A 108 -7.43 13.67 6.42
N TRP A 109 -7.72 14.89 6.87
CA TRP A 109 -8.64 15.77 6.18
C TRP A 109 -8.15 16.15 4.77
N ARG A 110 -6.87 16.45 4.61
CA ARG A 110 -6.26 16.73 3.30
C ARG A 110 -6.41 15.54 2.35
N TRP A 111 -6.09 14.33 2.83
CA TRP A 111 -6.24 13.12 2.05
C TRP A 111 -7.70 12.89 1.63
N LYS A 112 -8.66 13.07 2.56
CA LYS A 112 -10.10 12.97 2.28
C LYS A 112 -10.55 14.01 1.25
N VAL A 113 -10.12 15.25 1.37
CA VAL A 113 -10.47 16.32 0.42
C VAL A 113 -9.90 16.01 -0.97
N ALA A 114 -8.69 15.48 -1.05
CA ALA A 114 -8.06 15.08 -2.30
C ALA A 114 -8.79 13.91 -2.99
N ILE A 115 -9.24 12.89 -2.23
CA ILE A 115 -9.90 11.72 -2.82
C ILE A 115 -11.35 11.99 -3.24
N THR A 116 -12.06 12.88 -2.52
CA THR A 116 -13.51 13.08 -2.66
C THR A 116 -14.00 13.36 -4.09
N PRO A 117 -13.36 14.25 -4.89
CA PRO A 117 -13.79 14.53 -6.27
C PRO A 117 -13.70 13.32 -7.20
N HIS A 118 -12.95 12.28 -6.81
CA HIS A 118 -12.64 11.13 -7.63
C HIS A 118 -13.38 9.86 -7.22
N LEU A 119 -14.18 9.89 -6.15
CA LEU A 119 -14.94 8.73 -5.65
C LEU A 119 -15.97 8.15 -6.64
N ARG A 120 -16.21 8.80 -7.79
CA ARG A 120 -17.00 8.21 -8.89
C ARG A 120 -16.19 7.25 -9.77
N LYS A 121 -14.86 7.25 -9.66
CA LYS A 121 -13.95 6.41 -10.44
C LYS A 121 -13.69 5.09 -9.69
N PRO A 122 -13.73 3.91 -10.35
CA PRO A 122 -13.59 2.62 -9.67
C PRO A 122 -12.33 2.46 -8.81
N ALA A 123 -11.15 2.89 -9.30
CA ALA A 123 -9.90 2.79 -8.55
C ALA A 123 -9.94 3.57 -7.23
N PHE A 124 -10.50 4.78 -7.25
CA PHE A 124 -10.63 5.62 -6.05
C PHE A 124 -11.71 5.10 -5.09
N GLN A 125 -12.75 4.44 -5.60
CA GLN A 125 -13.72 3.73 -4.76
C GLN A 125 -13.09 2.56 -4.03
N GLU A 126 -12.24 1.79 -4.71
CA GLU A 126 -11.50 0.69 -4.09
C GLU A 126 -10.53 1.21 -3.03
N LEU A 127 -9.75 2.25 -3.33
CA LEU A 127 -8.88 2.89 -2.35
C LEU A 127 -9.66 3.40 -1.12
N TRP A 128 -10.80 4.05 -1.33
CA TRP A 128 -11.66 4.50 -0.24
C TRP A 128 -12.18 3.32 0.60
N ARG A 129 -12.62 2.25 -0.06
CA ARG A 129 -13.09 1.01 0.59
C ARG A 129 -12.00 0.36 1.44
N GLU A 130 -10.77 0.29 0.95
CA GLU A 130 -9.63 -0.23 1.72
C GLU A 130 -9.34 0.60 2.98
N VAL A 131 -9.49 1.93 2.90
CA VAL A 131 -9.28 2.84 4.03
C VAL A 131 -10.44 2.80 5.02
N ALA A 132 -11.69 2.81 4.54
CA ALA A 132 -12.88 2.84 5.38
C ALA A 132 -13.29 1.46 5.92
N GLY A 133 -12.87 0.37 5.25
CA GLY A 133 -13.17 -1.01 5.60
C GLY A 133 -14.54 -1.53 5.15
N TRP A 134 -15.09 -1.00 4.04
CA TRP A 134 -16.41 -1.36 3.47
C TRP A 134 -16.28 -1.99 2.09
#